data_AF-A0A920UJ16-F1
#
_entry.id   AF-A0A920UJ16-F1
#
_cell.length_a   1.000
_cell.length_b   1.000
_cell.length_c   1.000
_cell.angle_alpha   90.00
_cell.angle_beta   90.00
_cell.angle_gamma   90.00
#
_symmetry.space_group_name_H-M   'P 1'
#
loop_
_entity.id
_entity.type
_entity.pdbx_description
1 polymer ?
#
loop_
_entity_poly.entity_id
_entity_poly.type
_entity_poly.pdbx_seq_one_letter_code
_entity_poly.pdbx_strand_id
1 'polypeptide(L)'
;MQIPSDTEGAGVVLGDAIPASQELAEKLDAPVCCNYQHNDAFPGSHPLFAGPLGYNGSKAGMELIKQADVVLALGTRLNPFSTLPCYGKRLLAPGCKVNSG
;
A
#
# COMPACT_ATOMS: atom_id res chain seq x y z
N MET A 1 2.17 16.85 -4.43
CA MET A 1 2.69 16.19 -3.22
C MET A 1 1.62 15.23 -2.76
N GLN A 2 1.59 14.04 -3.35
CA GLN A 2 0.67 12.98 -2.96
C GLN A 2 1.52 11.89 -2.31
N ILE A 3 1.19 11.57 -1.07
CA ILE A 3 1.92 10.63 -0.23
C ILE A 3 0.99 9.41 -0.11
N PRO A 4 1.07 8.40 -0.98
CA PRO A 4 0.41 7.12 -0.71
C PRO A 4 1.14 6.47 0.46
N SER A 5 0.46 6.43 1.61
CA SER A 5 1.12 6.12 2.86
C SER A 5 1.36 4.64 3.00
N ASP A 6 0.44 3.72 2.70
CA ASP A 6 0.58 2.38 3.28
C ASP A 6 0.46 1.26 2.25
N THR A 7 1.55 0.50 2.08
CA THR A 7 1.50 -0.87 1.54
C THR A 7 1.38 -1.85 2.70
N GLU A 8 0.17 -2.30 3.00
CA GLU A 8 -0.05 -3.19 4.15
C GLU A 8 0.15 -4.66 3.80
N GLY A 9 0.83 -5.37 4.70
CA GLY A 9 1.08 -6.81 4.58
C GLY A 9 0.65 -7.59 5.81
N ALA A 10 0.99 -8.88 5.82
CA ALA A 10 0.66 -9.82 6.89
C ALA A 10 0.97 -9.30 8.30
N GLY A 11 2.00 -8.47 8.48
CA GLY A 11 2.39 -7.93 9.78
C GLY A 11 1.34 -7.01 10.42
N VAL A 12 0.50 -6.34 9.63
CA VAL A 12 -0.60 -5.51 10.17
C VAL A 12 -1.69 -6.40 10.74
N VAL A 13 -2.04 -7.47 10.02
CA VAL A 13 -3.03 -8.48 10.45
C VAL A 13 -2.51 -9.26 11.66
N LEU A 14 -1.26 -9.74 11.60
CA LEU A 14 -0.65 -10.53 12.67
C LEU A 14 -0.36 -9.72 13.94
N GLY A 15 -0.27 -8.39 13.82
CA GLY A 15 -0.03 -7.47 14.93
C GLY A 15 -1.29 -6.83 15.51
N ASP A 16 -2.49 -7.23 15.06
CA ASP A 16 -3.76 -6.58 15.40
C ASP A 16 -3.73 -5.05 15.20
N ALA A 17 -2.96 -4.59 14.20
CA ALA A 17 -2.64 -3.18 13.99
C ALA A 17 -3.57 -2.47 13.00
N ILE A 18 -4.63 -3.15 12.52
CA ILE A 18 -5.61 -2.60 11.57
C ILE A 18 -6.21 -1.26 12.08
N PRO A 19 -6.67 -1.13 13.35
CA PRO A 19 -7.22 0.14 13.82
C PRO A 19 -6.17 1.27 13.85
N ALA A 20 -4.92 0.93 14.18
CA ALA A 20 -3.83 1.88 14.23
C ALA A 20 -3.41 2.35 12.83
N SER A 21 -3.47 1.47 11.83
CA SER A 21 -3.17 1.83 10.45
C SER A 21 -4.27 2.73 9.84
N GLN A 22 -5.53 2.48 10.18
CA GLN A 22 -6.63 3.39 9.83
C GLN A 22 -6.42 4.79 10.38
N GLU A 23 -6.12 4.90 11.68
CA GLU A 23 -5.86 6.20 12.32
C GLU A 23 -4.66 6.91 11.68
N LEU A 24 -3.62 6.17 11.31
CA LEU A 24 -2.47 6.73 10.61
C LEU A 24 -2.83 7.24 9.21
N ALA A 25 -3.57 6.45 8.43
CA ALA A 25 -4.02 6.82 7.09
C ALA A 25 -4.90 8.09 7.12
N GLU A 26 -5.81 8.17 8.08
CA GLU A 26 -6.66 9.36 8.30
C GLU A 26 -5.84 10.58 8.70
N LYS A 27 -4.87 10.44 9.61
CA LYS A 27 -3.98 11.53 10.02
C LYS A 27 -3.11 12.07 8.88
N LEU A 28 -2.70 11.19 7.97
CA LEU A 28 -1.87 11.54 6.83
C LEU A 28 -2.69 11.97 5.60
N ASP A 29 -4.02 11.84 5.65
CA ASP A 29 -4.93 12.01 4.51
C ASP A 29 -4.42 11.27 3.26
N ALA A 30 -4.01 10.03 3.48
CA ALA A 30 -3.20 9.29 2.53
C ALA A 30 -3.90 8.01 2.05
N PRO A 31 -3.86 7.72 0.73
CA PRO A 31 -4.47 6.51 0.21
C PRO A 31 -3.69 5.26 0.63
N VAL A 32 -4.43 4.21 1.00
CA VAL A 32 -3.90 2.93 1.47
C VAL A 32 -4.10 1.86 0.42
N CYS A 33 -3.06 1.08 0.17
CA CYS A 33 -3.09 -0.05 -0.75
C CYS A 33 -2.65 -1.33 -0.01
N CYS A 34 -3.39 -2.42 -0.14
CA CYS A 34 -2.99 -3.67 0.51
C CYS A 34 -2.16 -4.56 -0.41
N ASN A 35 -1.38 -5.48 0.16
CA ASN A 35 -0.82 -6.58 -0.62
C ASN A 35 -1.96 -7.48 -1.13
N TYR A 36 -1.88 -7.93 -2.39
CA TYR A 36 -2.80 -8.95 -2.93
C TYR A 36 -3.03 -10.15 -2.00
N GLN A 37 -1.98 -10.61 -1.30
CA GLN A 37 -2.08 -11.76 -0.40
C GLN A 37 -2.74 -11.47 0.95
N HIS A 38 -2.88 -10.20 1.31
CA HIS A 38 -3.42 -9.74 2.60
C HIS A 38 -4.30 -8.52 2.34
N ASN A 39 -5.33 -8.70 1.52
CA ASN A 39 -6.33 -7.67 1.21
C ASN A 39 -7.28 -7.39 2.38
N ASP A 40 -7.18 -8.18 3.44
CA ASP A 40 -7.84 -8.06 4.73
C ASP A 40 -7.09 -7.14 5.71
N ALA A 41 -5.90 -6.67 5.35
CA ALA A 41 -5.11 -5.78 6.20
C ALA A 41 -5.75 -4.39 6.41
N PHE A 42 -6.58 -3.94 5.47
CA PHE A 42 -7.31 -2.67 5.56
C PHE A 42 -8.81 -2.85 5.24
N PRO A 43 -9.71 -2.08 5.87
CA PRO A 43 -11.14 -2.17 5.56
C PRO A 43 -11.44 -1.70 4.13
N GLY A 44 -11.91 -2.61 3.29
CA GLY A 44 -12.18 -2.32 1.87
C GLY A 44 -13.29 -1.28 1.63
N SER A 45 -14.13 -0.99 2.63
CA SER A 45 -15.16 0.06 2.58
C SER A 45 -14.63 1.44 2.96
N HIS A 46 -13.38 1.54 3.39
CA HIS A 46 -12.80 2.81 3.82
C HIS A 46 -12.56 3.74 2.62
N PRO A 47 -12.88 5.04 2.72
CA PRO A 47 -12.75 5.98 1.58
C PRO A 47 -11.31 6.14 1.07
N LEU A 48 -10.32 5.95 1.95
CA LEU A 48 -8.90 6.01 1.58
C LEU A 48 -8.37 4.69 0.99
N PHE A 49 -9.20 3.65 0.88
CA PHE A 49 -8.75 2.37 0.31
C PHE A 49 -8.65 2.44 -1.21
N ALA A 50 -7.42 2.38 -1.72
CA ALA A 50 -7.11 2.42 -3.15
C ALA A 50 -7.06 1.02 -3.82
N GLY A 51 -7.22 -0.05 -3.03
CA GLY A 51 -7.26 -1.42 -3.52
C GLY A 51 -5.94 -2.18 -3.38
N PRO A 52 -5.91 -3.47 -3.75
CA PRO A 52 -4.72 -4.30 -3.61
C PRO A 52 -3.63 -3.94 -4.63
N LEU A 53 -2.38 -4.31 -4.36
CA LEU A 53 -1.21 -4.18 -5.23
C LEU A 53 -0.61 -5.53 -5.59
N GLY A 54 0.15 -5.56 -6.68
CA GLY A 54 0.90 -6.74 -7.11
C GLY A 54 0.15 -7.54 -8.17
N TYR A 55 0.36 -8.86 -8.20
CA TYR A 55 -0.05 -9.80 -9.27
C TYR A 55 -1.50 -9.66 -9.78
N ASN A 56 -2.42 -9.18 -8.94
CA ASN A 56 -3.82 -8.86 -9.28
C ASN A 56 -4.26 -7.51 -8.66
N GLY A 57 -3.36 -6.52 -8.71
CA GLY A 57 -3.57 -5.20 -8.10
C GLY A 57 -4.60 -4.35 -8.83
N SER A 58 -5.23 -3.42 -8.10
CA SER A 58 -6.14 -2.44 -8.68
C SER A 58 -5.36 -1.49 -9.60
N LYS A 59 -5.95 -1.16 -10.75
CA LYS A 59 -5.36 -0.16 -11.65
C LYS A 59 -5.19 1.19 -10.93
N ALA A 60 -6.14 1.56 -10.07
CA ALA A 60 -6.10 2.79 -9.29
C ALA A 60 -4.90 2.85 -8.32
N GLY A 61 -4.65 1.79 -7.54
CA GLY A 61 -3.53 1.69 -6.62
C GLY A 61 -2.18 1.73 -7.34
N MET A 62 -2.09 1.03 -8.48
CA MET A 62 -0.87 1.05 -9.31
C MET A 62 -0.56 2.44 -9.90
N GLU A 63 -1.57 3.24 -10.28
CA GLU A 63 -1.37 4.61 -10.76
C GLU A 63 -1.03 5.59 -9.62
N LEU A 64 -1.61 5.39 -8.44
CA LEU A 64 -1.36 6.21 -7.26
C LEU A 64 0.09 6.05 -6.77
N ILE A 65 0.56 4.81 -6.66
CA ILE A 65 1.94 4.55 -6.20
C ILE A 65 2.98 5.00 -7.21
N LYS A 66 2.65 4.97 -8.51
CA LYS A 66 3.54 5.52 -9.54
C LYS A 66 3.73 7.04 -9.40
N GLN A 67 2.73 7.75 -8.88
CA GLN A 67 2.79 9.20 -8.64
C GLN A 67 3.31 9.54 -7.24
N ALA A 68 3.64 8.53 -6.43
CA ALA A 68 4.16 8.69 -5.10
C ALA A 68 5.57 9.26 -5.10
N ASP A 69 5.78 10.30 -4.29
CA ASP A 69 7.13 10.74 -3.91
C ASP A 69 7.68 9.89 -2.75
N VAL A 70 6.79 9.41 -1.87
CA VAL A 70 7.10 8.63 -0.67
C VAL A 70 6.06 7.51 -0.52
N VAL A 71 6.54 6.31 -0.18
CA VAL A 71 5.72 5.15 0.17
C VAL A 71 6.17 4.64 1.54
N LEU A 72 5.24 4.53 2.48
CA LEU A 72 5.47 3.86 3.76
C LEU A 72 4.96 2.40 3.65
N ALA A 73 5.78 1.46 4.13
CA ALA A 73 5.54 0.03 4.00
C ALA A 73 5.34 -0.56 5.39
N LEU A 74 4.10 -0.91 5.73
CA LEU A 74 3.72 -1.40 7.06
C LEU A 74 3.46 -2.90 7.05
N GLY A 75 4.19 -3.64 7.89
CA GLY A 75 3.97 -5.09 8.05
C GLY A 75 4.14 -5.90 6.76
N THR A 76 4.80 -5.34 5.74
CA THR A 76 5.05 -5.98 4.45
C THR A 76 6.54 -6.20 4.23
N ARG A 77 6.90 -7.35 3.66
CA ARG A 77 8.29 -7.66 3.28
C ARG A 77 8.65 -7.17 1.88
N LEU A 78 7.75 -6.43 1.22
CA LEU A 78 7.88 -6.04 -0.19
C LEU A 78 8.28 -7.22 -1.07
N ASN A 79 7.60 -8.36 -0.83
CA ASN A 79 7.89 -9.58 -1.57
C ASN A 79 7.68 -9.35 -3.07
N PRO A 80 8.31 -10.17 -3.95
CA PRO A 80 8.13 -10.03 -5.39
C PRO A 80 6.66 -9.97 -5.79
N PHE A 81 5.76 -10.73 -5.15
CA PHE A 81 4.33 -10.71 -5.46
C PHE A 81 3.65 -9.36 -5.23
N SER A 82 4.12 -8.57 -4.26
CA SER A 82 3.65 -7.22 -3.97
C SER A 82 4.31 -6.14 -4.82
N THR A 83 5.51 -6.38 -5.35
CA THR A 83 6.30 -5.40 -6.12
C THR A 83 6.38 -5.70 -7.62
N LEU A 84 5.86 -6.87 -8.04
CA LEU A 84 5.88 -7.32 -9.42
C LEU A 84 5.15 -6.31 -10.31
N PRO A 85 5.73 -5.96 -11.48
CA PRO A 85 5.07 -5.07 -12.42
C PRO A 85 3.77 -5.68 -12.93
N CYS A 86 2.65 -5.07 -12.60
CA CYS A 86 1.37 -5.33 -13.24
C CYS A 86 1.07 -4.18 -14.21
N TYR A 87 0.40 -4.50 -15.32
CA TYR A 87 0.11 -3.55 -16.41
C TYR A 87 1.35 -2.89 -17.05
N GLY A 88 2.51 -3.56 -17.02
CA GLY A 88 3.76 -3.02 -17.58
C GLY A 88 4.32 -1.81 -16.81
N LYS A 89 3.84 -1.57 -15.58
CA LYS A 89 4.28 -0.46 -14.73
C LYS A 89 5.15 -1.00 -13.60
N ARG A 90 6.34 -0.43 -13.45
CA ARG A 90 7.12 -0.59 -12.22
C ARG A 90 6.35 0.04 -11.08
N LEU A 91 6.16 -0.69 -9.98
CA LEU A 91 5.34 -0.26 -8.85
C LEU A 91 5.86 1.06 -8.27
N LEU A 92 7.15 1.13 -7.96
CA LEU A 92 7.77 2.31 -7.37
C LEU A 92 8.34 3.23 -8.45
N ALA A 93 8.04 4.53 -8.33
CA ALA A 93 8.65 5.56 -9.18
C ALA A 93 10.18 5.60 -8.98
N PRO A 94 10.97 5.90 -10.03
CA PRO A 94 12.39 6.18 -9.88
C PRO A 94 12.61 7.33 -8.87
N GLY A 95 13.32 7.07 -7.77
CA GLY A 95 13.55 8.04 -6.70
C GLY A 95 12.57 7.99 -5.53
N CYS A 96 11.53 7.13 -5.59
CA CYS A 96 10.62 6.89 -4.48
C CYS A 96 11.40 6.40 -3.25
N LYS A 97 11.23 7.10 -2.13
CA LYS A 97 11.78 6.67 -0.84
C LYS A 97 10.82 5.70 -0.18
N VAL A 98 11.33 4.51 0.15
CA VAL A 98 10.57 3.48 0.86
C VAL A 98 11.10 3.39 2.28
N ASN A 99 10.21 3.52 3.25
CA ASN A 99 10.52 3.27 4.65
C ASN A 99 9.77 2.01 5.11
N SER A 100 10.52 0.98 5.51
CA SER A 100 9.99 -0.26 6.06
C SER A 100 10.23 -0.24 7.58
N GLY A 101 9.20 0.15 8.33
CA GLY A 101 9.17 0.08 9.79
C GLY A 101 8.70 -1.28 10.28
#